data_AF-A0A8J7WIK7-F1
#
_entry.id   AF-A0A8J7WIK7-F1
#
_cell.length_a   1.000
_cell.length_b   1.000
_cell.length_c   1.000
_cell.angle_alpha   90.00
_cell.angle_beta   90.00
_cell.angle_gamma   90.00
#
_symmetry.space_group_name_H-M   'P 1'
#
loop_
_entity.id
_entity.type
_entity.pdbx_description
1 polymer ?
#
loop_
_entity_poly.entity_id
_entity_poly.type
_entity_poly.pdbx_seq_one_letter_code
_entity_poly.pdbx_strand_id
1 'polypeptide(L)'
;MKMIDSPLLSPERAASKFAALGSEQRLAVLQALVRAGPEGLTIGALGERTGITGSTLTHHLRVLAAADLVRQQKQGRSILCVGADYAEVQALSSYLLTQCCADAACLPEEHDHG
;
A
#
# COMPACT_ATOMS: atom_id res chain seq x y z
N MET A 1 24.51 -4.17 7.84
CA MET A 1 23.17 -4.71 7.54
C MET A 1 22.29 -4.56 8.77
N LYS A 2 21.34 -3.61 8.78
CA LYS A 2 20.40 -3.48 9.91
C LYS A 2 19.29 -4.52 9.71
N MET A 3 19.18 -5.43 10.67
CA MET A 3 18.05 -6.35 10.82
C MET A 3 16.75 -5.57 10.67
N ILE A 4 15.94 -5.97 9.70
CA ILE A 4 14.57 -5.49 9.56
C ILE A 4 13.72 -6.41 10.45
N ASP A 5 13.89 -6.24 11.76
CA ASP A 5 12.95 -6.76 12.75
C ASP A 5 11.72 -5.84 12.68
N SER A 6 10.96 -5.96 11.58
CA SER A 6 9.72 -5.23 11.43
C SER A 6 8.70 -5.94 12.31
N PRO A 7 8.07 -5.27 13.29
CA PRO A 7 7.10 -5.92 14.16
C PRO A 7 6.00 -6.50 13.28
N LEU A 8 5.75 -7.80 13.41
CA LEU A 8 4.72 -8.50 12.67
C LEU A 8 3.43 -7.67 12.72
N LEU A 9 2.97 -7.23 11.55
CA LEU A 9 1.71 -6.53 11.40
C LEU A 9 0.62 -7.42 12.01
N SER A 10 -0.08 -6.95 13.05
CA SER A 10 -1.09 -7.78 13.71
C SER A 10 -2.24 -8.11 12.73
N PRO A 11 -2.93 -9.25 12.89
CA PRO A 11 -4.02 -9.64 12.01
C PRO A 11 -5.12 -8.58 11.88
N GLU A 12 -5.45 -7.86 12.95
CA GLU A 12 -6.46 -6.80 12.97
C GLU A 12 -6.00 -5.59 12.14
N ARG A 13 -4.72 -5.21 12.27
CA ARG A 13 -4.14 -4.11 11.49
C ARG A 13 -4.01 -4.49 10.02
N ALA A 14 -3.61 -5.73 9.72
CA ALA A 14 -3.56 -6.26 8.37
C ALA A 14 -4.95 -6.26 7.72
N ALA A 15 -5.96 -6.80 8.41
CA ALA A 15 -7.34 -6.83 7.93
C ALA A 15 -7.91 -5.43 7.68
N SER A 16 -7.68 -4.48 8.59
CA SER A 16 -8.10 -3.09 8.44
C SER A 16 -7.49 -2.43 7.18
N LYS A 17 -6.19 -2.64 6.96
CA LYS A 17 -5.47 -2.14 5.79
C LYS A 17 -5.94 -2.80 4.49
N PHE A 18 -6.15 -4.11 4.47
CA PHE A 18 -6.72 -4.81 3.32
C PHE A 18 -8.14 -4.33 3.01
N ALA A 19 -8.98 -4.08 4.02
CA ALA A 19 -10.31 -3.51 3.83
C ALA A 19 -10.25 -2.08 3.24
N ALA A 20 -9.28 -1.27 3.68
CA ALA A 20 -8.99 0.02 3.07
C ALA A 20 -8.52 -0.12 1.60
N LEU A 21 -7.91 -1.24 1.20
CA LEU A 21 -7.53 -1.50 -0.19
C LEU A 21 -8.58 -2.26 -1.02
N GLY A 22 -9.62 -2.83 -0.40
CA GLY A 22 -10.69 -3.59 -1.04
C GLY A 22 -11.67 -2.77 -1.89
N SER A 23 -11.21 -1.66 -2.47
CA SER A 23 -11.97 -0.82 -3.41
C SER A 23 -11.07 -0.44 -4.58
N GLU A 24 -11.57 -0.66 -5.80
CA GLU A 24 -10.83 -0.36 -7.03
C GLU A 24 -10.29 1.08 -7.08
N GLN A 25 -11.13 2.04 -6.70
CA GLN A 25 -10.77 3.46 -6.68
C GLN A 25 -9.66 3.76 -5.67
N ARG A 26 -9.73 3.18 -4.47
CA ARG A 26 -8.69 3.37 -3.44
C ARG A 26 -7.39 2.69 -3.83
N LEU A 27 -7.46 1.52 -4.46
CA LEU A 27 -6.30 0.84 -4.99
C LEU A 27 -5.63 1.64 -6.12
N ALA A 28 -6.42 2.21 -7.05
CA ALA A 28 -5.92 3.09 -8.10
C ALA A 28 -5.22 4.34 -7.53
N VAL A 29 -5.79 4.94 -6.48
CA VAL A 29 -5.17 6.04 -5.74
C VAL A 29 -3.84 5.62 -5.14
N LEU A 30 -3.79 4.52 -4.38
CA LEU A 30 -2.53 4.05 -3.79
C LEU A 30 -1.48 3.76 -4.87
N GLN A 31 -1.85 3.08 -5.96
CA GLN A 31 -0.95 2.78 -7.07
C GLN A 31 -0.39 4.06 -7.73
N ALA A 32 -1.22 5.07 -7.94
CA ALA A 32 -0.78 6.34 -8.50
C ALA A 32 0.28 7.01 -7.60
N LEU A 33 0.12 6.92 -6.27
CA LEU A 33 1.03 7.47 -5.28
C LEU A 33 2.32 6.66 -5.16
N VAL A 34 2.25 5.32 -5.16
CA VAL A 34 3.44 4.45 -5.19
C VAL A 34 4.26 4.72 -6.46
N ARG A 35 3.62 4.92 -7.61
CA ARG A 35 4.30 5.27 -8.86
C ARG A 35 4.91 6.68 -8.84
N ALA A 36 4.39 7.58 -8.04
CA ALA A 36 4.90 8.95 -7.92
C ALA A 36 6.17 9.05 -7.07
N GLY A 37 6.52 7.99 -6.32
CA GLY A 37 7.71 7.99 -5.47
C GLY A 37 7.49 8.69 -4.13
N PRO A 38 8.57 8.96 -3.38
CA PRO A 38 8.51 9.58 -2.04
C PRO A 38 8.01 11.03 -2.08
N GLU A 39 8.17 11.72 -3.21
CA GLU A 39 7.69 13.09 -3.42
C GLU A 39 6.16 13.18 -3.46
N GLY A 40 5.47 12.06 -3.74
CA GLY A 40 4.01 12.01 -3.78
C GLY A 40 3.40 12.87 -4.90
N LEU A 41 2.11 13.22 -4.73
CA LEU A 41 1.37 14.06 -5.67
C LEU A 41 0.51 15.10 -4.97
N THR A 42 0.17 16.13 -5.73
CA THR A 42 -0.90 17.08 -5.42
C THR A 42 -2.25 16.39 -5.49
N ILE A 43 -3.25 16.88 -4.73
CA ILE A 43 -4.63 16.36 -4.85
C ILE A 43 -5.16 16.53 -6.29
N GLY A 44 -4.86 17.66 -6.94
CA GLY A 44 -5.26 17.93 -8.32
C GLY A 44 -4.66 16.94 -9.32
N ALA A 45 -3.34 16.76 -9.28
CA ALA A 45 -2.60 15.85 -10.14
C ALA A 45 -3.00 14.38 -9.89
N LEU A 46 -3.27 14.03 -8.63
CA LEU A 46 -3.80 12.71 -8.28
C LEU A 46 -5.21 12.50 -8.87
N GLY A 47 -6.08 13.51 -8.79
CA GLY A 47 -7.41 13.49 -9.41
C GLY A 47 -7.33 13.34 -10.93
N GLU A 48 -6.46 14.10 -11.60
CA GLU A 48 -6.22 14.00 -13.04
C GLU A 48 -5.73 12.61 -13.46
N ARG A 49 -4.77 12.05 -12.72
CA ARG A 49 -4.22 10.71 -13.01
C ARG A 49 -5.18 9.56 -12.76
N THR A 50 -6.08 9.71 -11.79
CA THR A 50 -7.02 8.64 -11.40
C THR A 50 -8.40 8.80 -12.03
N GLY A 51 -8.73 9.98 -12.58
CA GLY A 51 -10.08 10.31 -13.04
C GLY A 51 -11.08 10.55 -11.89
N ILE A 52 -10.62 10.63 -10.63
CA ILE A 52 -11.48 10.76 -9.45
C ILE A 52 -11.66 12.23 -9.09
N THR A 53 -12.91 12.63 -8.87
CA THR A 53 -13.27 14.02 -8.57
C THR A 53 -13.09 14.38 -7.10
N GLY A 54 -12.95 15.68 -6.81
CA GLY A 54 -12.39 16.19 -5.55
C GLY A 54 -12.99 15.67 -4.24
N SER A 55 -14.32 15.60 -4.10
CA SER A 55 -14.95 15.13 -2.85
C SER A 55 -14.76 13.63 -2.63
N THR A 56 -14.94 12.83 -3.67
CA THR A 56 -14.72 11.39 -3.67
C THR A 56 -13.25 11.04 -3.41
N LEU A 57 -12.33 11.76 -4.06
CA LEU A 57 -10.90 11.58 -3.85
C LEU A 57 -10.51 11.89 -2.40
N THR A 58 -11.00 13.01 -1.86
CA THR A 58 -10.75 13.39 -0.45
C THR A 58 -11.27 12.32 0.52
N HIS A 59 -12.44 11.75 0.24
CA HIS A 59 -12.98 10.66 1.04
C HIS A 59 -12.09 9.41 0.98
N HIS A 60 -11.67 8.97 -0.21
CA HIS A 60 -10.74 7.86 -0.37
C HIS A 60 -9.41 8.09 0.35
N LEU A 61 -8.85 9.28 0.24
CA LEU A 61 -7.62 9.67 0.92
C LEU A 61 -7.73 9.60 2.44
N ARG A 62 -8.87 10.02 3.01
CA ARG A 62 -9.14 9.90 4.46
C ARG A 62 -9.18 8.44 4.91
N VAL A 63 -9.85 7.57 4.16
CA VAL A 63 -9.92 6.13 4.46
C VAL A 63 -8.53 5.49 4.41
N LEU A 64 -7.75 5.79 3.37
CA LEU A 64 -6.38 5.29 3.24
C LEU A 64 -5.46 5.83 4.34
N ALA A 65 -5.61 7.10 4.73
CA ALA A 65 -4.82 7.70 5.80
C ALA A 65 -5.16 7.10 7.16
N ALA A 66 -6.44 6.81 7.42
CA ALA A 66 -6.87 6.13 8.65
C ALA A 66 -6.34 4.70 8.78
N ALA A 67 -5.93 4.08 7.66
CA ALA A 67 -5.25 2.79 7.61
C ALA A 67 -3.72 2.91 7.56
N ASP A 68 -3.16 4.10 7.78
CA ASP A 68 -1.73 4.43 7.69
C ASP A 68 -1.08 4.11 6.32
N LEU A 69 -1.86 3.97 5.25
CA LEU A 69 -1.35 3.61 3.92
C LEU A 69 -0.81 4.82 3.14
N VAL A 70 -1.23 6.01 3.55
CA VAL A 70 -0.83 7.27 2.93
C VAL A 70 -0.55 8.32 3.98
N ARG A 71 0.44 9.17 3.72
CA ARG A 71 0.81 10.31 4.58
C ARG A 71 0.44 11.60 3.90
N GLN A 72 -0.17 12.52 4.62
CA GLN A 72 -0.52 13.85 4.12
C GLN A 72 0.46 14.88 4.70
N GLN A 73 1.13 15.65 3.83
CA GLN A 73 1.94 16.80 4.24
C GLN A 73 1.37 18.10 3.66
N LYS A 74 1.64 19.21 4.36
CA LYS A 74 1.32 20.56 3.88
C LYS A 74 2.61 21.23 3.42
N GLN A 75 2.61 21.79 2.22
CA GLN A 75 3.76 22.54 1.68
C GLN A 75 3.33 23.98 1.33
N GLY A 76 3.52 24.89 2.29
CA GLY A 76 3.17 26.31 2.11
C GLY A 76 1.67 26.56 1.99
N ARG A 77 1.25 27.31 0.95
CA ARG A 77 -0.17 27.66 0.68
C ARG A 77 -0.95 26.59 -0.07
N SER A 78 -0.28 25.56 -0.56
CA SER A 78 -0.87 24.45 -1.30
C SER A 78 -0.78 23.16 -0.49
N ILE A 79 -1.86 22.39 -0.44
CA ILE A 79 -1.83 21.06 0.18
C ILE A 79 -1.20 20.10 -0.85
N LEU A 80 0.12 19.91 -0.74
CA LEU A 80 0.89 18.90 -1.47
C LEU A 80 1.60 17.99 -0.47
N CYS A 81 1.12 16.76 -0.40
CA CYS A 81 1.83 15.57 -0.84
C CYS A 81 1.19 14.41 -0.09
N VAL A 82 0.37 13.65 -0.81
CA VAL A 82 -0.09 12.36 -0.32
C VAL A 82 0.95 11.35 -0.74
N GLY A 83 1.95 11.06 0.10
CA GLY A 83 2.91 9.99 -0.17
C GLY A 83 2.28 8.64 0.19
N ALA A 84 2.55 7.59 -0.58
CA ALA A 84 2.31 6.23 -0.08
C ALA A 84 3.25 5.96 1.10
N ASP A 85 2.75 5.32 2.15
CA ASP A 85 3.62 4.83 3.21
C ASP A 85 4.27 3.51 2.74
N TYR A 86 5.46 3.63 2.14
CA TYR A 86 6.17 2.49 1.56
C TYR A 86 6.52 1.42 2.60
N ALA A 87 6.70 1.78 3.87
CA ALA A 87 6.97 0.80 4.92
C ALA A 87 5.72 -0.05 5.17
N GLU A 88 4.56 0.59 5.23
CA GLU A 88 3.27 -0.09 5.43
C GLU A 88 2.86 -0.92 4.22
N VAL A 89 3.10 -0.43 3.00
CA VAL A 89 2.87 -1.21 1.77
C VAL A 89 3.76 -2.47 1.75
N GLN A 90 5.05 -2.33 2.05
CA GLN A 90 5.97 -3.47 2.12
C GLN A 90 5.59 -4.46 3.24
N ALA A 91 5.15 -3.95 4.39
CA ALA A 91 4.69 -4.77 5.50
C ALA A 91 3.47 -5.63 5.11
N LEU A 92 2.50 -5.06 4.40
CA LEU A 92 1.33 -5.80 3.90
C LEU A 92 1.68 -6.87 2.87
N SER A 93 2.58 -6.56 1.93
CA SER A 93 3.06 -7.55 0.98
C SER A 93 3.77 -8.69 1.71
N SER A 94 4.66 -8.35 2.65
CA SER A 94 5.42 -9.33 3.44
C SER A 94 4.51 -10.18 4.33
N TYR A 95 3.42 -9.60 4.88
CA TYR A 95 2.46 -10.31 5.71
C TYR A 95 1.90 -11.56 5.02
N LEU A 96 1.52 -11.46 3.74
CA LEU A 96 1.06 -12.62 2.97
C LEU A 96 2.23 -13.47 2.45
N LEU A 97 3.29 -12.83 1.95
CA LEU A 97 4.40 -13.56 1.33
C LEU A 97 5.17 -14.44 2.32
N THR A 98 5.27 -14.05 3.59
CA THR A 98 5.90 -14.87 4.64
C THR A 98 5.12 -16.14 4.97
N GLN A 99 3.83 -16.18 4.62
CA GLN A 99 2.97 -17.36 4.80
C GLN A 99 2.89 -18.23 3.53
N CYS A 100 3.51 -17.80 2.43
CA CYS A 100 3.47 -18.50 1.16
C CYS A 100 4.18 -19.85 1.28
N CYS A 101 3.44 -20.95 1.09
CA CYS A 101 3.96 -22.32 1.14
C CYS A 101 4.65 -22.72 2.45
N ALA A 102 4.42 -22.00 3.55
CA ALA A 102 5.13 -22.22 4.83
C ALA A 102 4.94 -23.66 5.37
N ASP A 103 3.78 -24.26 5.11
CA ASP A 103 3.44 -25.63 5.52
C ASP A 103 3.33 -26.60 4.33
N ALA A 104 3.69 -26.15 3.11
CA ALA A 104 3.66 -27.03 1.96
C ALA A 104 4.86 -27.98 2.03
N ALA A 105 4.59 -29.29 2.13
CA ALA A 105 5.63 -30.28 1.90
C ALA A 105 6.10 -30.15 0.45
N CYS A 106 7.36 -29.76 0.23
CA CYS A 106 8.00 -29.94 -1.07
C CYS A 106 7.93 -31.44 -1.40
N LEU A 107 7.06 -31.81 -2.33
CA LEU A 107 7.18 -33.12 -2.95
C LEU A 107 8.54 -33.15 -3.65
N PRO A 108 9.33 -34.21 -3.50
CA PRO A 108 10.59 -34.32 -4.21
C PRO A 108 10.27 -34.35 -5.71
N GLU A 109 10.71 -33.32 -6.43
CA GLU A 109 10.75 -33.32 -7.88
C GLU A 109 11.57 -34.55 -8.30
N GLU A 110 10.90 -35.55 -8.88
CA GLU A 110 11.55 -36.67 -9.54
C GLU A 110 12.34 -36.11 -10.72
N HIS A 111 13.64 -35.86 -10.50
CA HIS A 111 14.60 -35.72 -11.58
C HIS A 111 14.74 -37.07 -12.26
N ASP A 112 14.03 -37.29 -13.37
CA ASP A 112 14.44 -38.25 -14.38
C ASP A 112 15.05 -37.49 -15.57
N HIS A 113 16.37 -37.60 -15.70
CA HIS A 113 17.09 -37.17 -16.89
C HIS A 113 16.98 -38.30 -17.92
N GLY A 114 16.10 -38.11 -18.91
CA GLY A 114 16.09 -38.89 -20.15
C GLY A 114 16.82 -38.17 -21.27
#